data_AF-A0A523SMT6-F1
#
_entry.id   AF-A0A523SMT6-F1
#
_cell.length_a   1.000
_cell.length_b   1.000
_cell.length_c   1.000
_cell.angle_alpha   90.00
_cell.angle_beta   90.00
_cell.angle_gamma   90.00
#
_symmetry.space_group_name_H-M   'P 1'
#
loop_
_entity.id
_entity.type
_entity.pdbx_description
1 polymer ?
#
loop_
_entity_poly.entity_id
_entity_poly.type
_entity_poly.pdbx_seq_one_letter_code
_entity_poly.pdbx_strand_id
1 'polypeptide(L)' 'MSERIKVLGTFALLGFIAGIAANLLYHTAWPWLLKAFPTILQVEWMVSGIAGALLTIIMLVLWVYLSRSQE' A
#
# COMPACT_ATOMS: atom_id res chain seq x y z
N MET A 1 -26.06 -12.09 5.14
CA MET A 1 -25.92 -10.63 5.28
C MET A 1 -24.87 -10.27 6.34
N SER A 2 -24.95 -10.77 7.58
CA SER A 2 -24.01 -10.44 8.67
C SER A 2 -22.53 -10.72 8.38
N GLU A 3 -22.20 -11.82 7.68
CA GLU A 3 -20.80 -12.17 7.37
C GLU A 3 -20.13 -11.15 6.43
N ARG A 4 -20.86 -10.62 5.44
CA ARG A 4 -20.33 -9.60 4.52
C ARG A 4 -20.07 -8.27 5.25
N ILE A 5 -20.95 -7.91 6.18
CA ILE A 5 -20.81 -6.69 7.00
C ILE A 5 -19.61 -6.81 7.94
N LYS A 6 -19.37 -7.99 8.54
CA LYS A 6 -18.16 -8.25 9.34
C LYS A 6 -16.89 -8.06 8.53
N VAL A 7 -16.82 -8.67 7.34
CA VAL A 7 -15.64 -8.56 6.47
C VAL A 7 -15.40 -7.10 6.08
N LEU A 8 -16.43 -6.39 5.61
CA LEU A 8 -16.32 -4.97 5.27
C LEU A 8 -15.90 -4.11 6.48
N GLY A 9 -16.47 -4.36 7.66
CA GLY A 9 -16.11 -3.65 8.89
C GLY A 9 -14.65 -3.87 9.31
N THR A 10 -14.15 -5.10 9.21
CA THR A 10 -12.74 -5.41 9.49
C THR A 10 -11.81 -4.72 8.50
N PHE A 11 -12.10 -4.77 7.20
CA PHE A 11 -11.29 -4.07 6.20
C PHE A 11 -11.34 -2.55 6.37
N ALA A 12 -12.48 -1.98 6.76
CA ALA A 12 -12.60 -0.56 7.05
C ALA A 12 -11.73 -0.14 8.25
N LEU A 13 -11.74 -0.92 9.34
CA LEU A 13 -10.88 -0.67 10.50
C LEU A 13 -9.39 -0.81 10.15
N LEU A 14 -9.02 -1.86 9.42
CA LEU A 14 -7.64 -2.06 8.96
C LEU A 14 -7.18 -0.92 8.05
N GLY A 15 -8.02 -0.51 7.09
CA GLY A 15 -7.76 0.63 6.22
C GLY A 15 -7.62 1.94 6.98
N PHE A 16 -8.43 2.14 8.02
CA PHE A 16 -8.34 3.32 8.89
C PHE A 16 -7.02 3.36 9.68
N ILE A 17 -6.62 2.25 10.30
CA ILE A 17 -5.35 2.14 11.04
C ILE A 17 -4.16 2.33 10.08
N ALA A 18 -4.19 1.68 8.92
CA ALA A 18 -3.16 1.84 7.89
C ALA A 18 -3.08 3.30 7.41
N GLY A 19 -4.21 3.99 7.25
CA GLY A 19 -4.27 5.40 6.89
C GLY A 19 -3.63 6.31 7.95
N ILE A 20 -3.90 6.07 9.24
CA ILE A 20 -3.24 6.81 10.33
C ILE A 20 -1.73 6.57 10.30
N ALA A 21 -1.31 5.31 10.15
CA ALA A 21 0.11 4.96 10.07
C ALA A 21 0.79 5.63 8.87
N ALA A 22 0.15 5.64 7.69
CA ALA A 22 0.64 6.33 6.50
C ALA A 22 0.76 7.85 6.74
N ASN A 23 -0.23 8.45 7.40
CA ASN A 23 -0.20 9.89 7.71
C ASN A 23 0.93 10.25 8.68
N LEU A 24 1.16 9.41 9.71
CA LEU A 24 2.28 9.58 10.64
C LEU A 24 3.63 9.39 9.94
N LEU A 25 3.78 8.37 9.10
CA LEU A 25 4.97 8.16 8.30
C LEU A 25 5.24 9.36 7.39
N TYR A 26 4.21 9.93 6.77
CA TYR A 26 4.35 11.12 5.93
C TYR A 26 4.78 12.36 6.73
N HIS A 27 4.28 12.57 7.95
CA HIS A 27 4.64 13.75 8.72
C HIS A 27 5.94 13.60 9.54
N THR A 28 6.35 12.37 9.86
CA THR A 28 7.52 12.11 10.72
C THR A 28 8.69 11.50 9.96
N ALA A 29 8.44 10.43 9.19
CA ALA A 29 9.51 9.72 8.49
C ALA A 29 9.92 10.43 7.20
N TRP A 30 8.97 11.00 6.45
CA TRP A 30 9.27 11.71 5.20
C TRP A 30 10.22 12.90 5.38
N PRO A 31 10.01 13.82 6.35
CA PRO A 31 10.92 14.96 6.53
C PRO A 31 12.29 14.52 7.04
N TRP A 32 12.34 13.46 7.86
CA TRP A 32 13.60 12.87 8.31
C TRP A 32 14.38 12.25 7.14
N LEU A 33 13.69 11.51 6.27
CA LEU A 33 14.27 10.88 5.08
C LEU A 33 14.83 11.92 4.11
N LEU A 34 14.11 13.01 3.86
CA LEU A 34 14.58 14.10 3.00
C LEU A 34 15.78 14.86 3.59
N LYS A 35 15.86 14.97 4.93
CA LYS A 35 17.04 15.54 5.59
C LYS A 35 18.26 14.63 5.51
N ALA A 36 18.07 13.32 5.70
CA ALA A 36 19.15 12.34 5.66
C ALA A 36 19.65 12.07 4.23
N PHE A 37 18.74 12.08 3.25
CA PHE A 37 19.03 11.78 1.85
C PHE A 37 18.30 12.79 0.93
N PRO A 38 18.86 14.01 0.75
CA PRO A 38 18.20 15.09 0.01
C PRO A 38 17.96 14.76 -1.47
N THR A 39 18.71 13.81 -2.03
CA THR A 39 18.65 13.40 -3.44
C THR A 39 17.84 12.13 -3.64
N ILE A 40 17.21 11.55 -2.61
CA ILE A 40 16.59 10.22 -2.70
C ILE A 40 15.45 10.16 -3.73
N LEU A 41 14.75 11.28 -3.92
CA LEU A 41 13.70 11.45 -4.96
C LEU A 41 14.23 11.52 -6.39
N GLN A 42 15.53 11.73 -6.58
CA GLN A 42 16.17 11.84 -7.89
C GLN A 42 16.83 10.54 -8.33
N VAL A 43 16.87 9.51 -7.47
CA VAL A 43 17.56 8.27 -7.78
C VAL A 43 16.61 7.31 -8.49
N GLU A 44 17.00 6.88 -9.69
CA GLU A 44 16.20 6.02 -10.58
C GLU A 44 15.73 4.71 -9.91
N TRP A 45 16.49 4.21 -8.93
CA TRP A 45 16.13 3.00 -8.18
C TRP A 45 14.86 3.18 -7.34
N MET A 46 14.54 4.39 -6.87
CA MET A 46 13.34 4.61 -6.08
C MET A 46 12.08 4.66 -6.96
N VAL A 47 12.17 5.28 -8.14
CA VAL A 47 11.08 5.30 -9.13
C VAL A 47 10.79 3.88 -9.63
N SER A 48 11.83 3.13 -9.97
CA SER A 48 11.68 1.72 -10.39
C SER A 48 11.19 0.82 -9.24
N GLY A 49 11.60 1.07 -8.00
CA GLY A 49 11.09 0.38 -6.82
C GLY A 49 9.58 0.58 -6.62
N ILE A 50 9.09 1.83 -6.73
CA ILE A 50 7.66 2.13 -6.66
C ILE A 50 6.90 1.48 -7.82
N ALA A 51 7.43 1.55 -9.04
CA ALA A 51 6.84 0.92 -10.21
C ALA A 51 6.73 -0.61 -10.05
N GLY A 52 7.77 -1.27 -9.53
CA GLY A 52 7.78 -2.70 -9.23
C GLY A 52 6.78 -3.10 -8.15
N ALA A 53 6.66 -2.29 -7.10
CA ALA A 53 5.65 -2.51 -6.05
C ALA A 53 4.23 -2.41 -6.61
N LEU A 54 3.93 -1.38 -7.42
CA LEU A 54 2.63 -1.23 -8.08
C LEU A 54 2.32 -2.39 -9.02
N LEU A 55 3.29 -2.81 -9.84
CA LEU A 55 3.14 -3.94 -10.76
C LEU A 55 2.83 -5.23 -9.99
N THR A 56 3.53 -5.47 -8.88
CA THR A 56 3.30 -6.65 -8.03
C THR A 56 1.90 -6.62 -7.42
N ILE A 57 1.44 -5.46 -6.92
CA ILE A 57 0.07 -5.31 -6.40
C ILE A 57 -0.95 -5.62 -7.51
N ILE A 58 -0.75 -5.09 -8.72
CA ILE A 58 -1.64 -5.37 -9.86
C ILE A 58 -1.65 -6.86 -10.17
N MET A 59 -0.49 -7.52 -10.23
CA MET A 59 -0.41 -8.97 -10.46
C MET A 59 -1.14 -9.77 -9.37
N LEU A 60 -0.97 -9.42 -8.09
CA LEU A 60 -1.66 -10.10 -7.00
C LEU A 60 -3.18 -9.92 -7.09
N VAL A 61 -3.65 -8.70 -7.40
CA VAL A 61 -5.08 -8.43 -7.60
C VAL A 61 -5.61 -9.26 -8.77
N LEU A 62 -4.92 -9.26 -9.92
CA LEU A 62 -5.30 -10.08 -11.07
C LEU A 62 -5.34 -11.57 -10.72
N TRP A 63 -4.34 -12.07 -10.01
CA TRP A 63 -4.28 -13.46 -9.56
C TRP A 63 -5.45 -13.82 -8.65
N VAL A 64 -5.79 -12.97 -7.67
CA VAL A 64 -6.95 -13.19 -6.78
C VAL A 64 -8.25 -13.22 -7.57
N TYR A 65 -8.45 -12.32 -8.54
CA TYR A 65 -9.68 -12.30 -9.35
C TYR A 65 -9.78 -13.48 -10.31
N LEU A 66 -8.68 -13.86 -10.95
CA LEU A 66 -8.65 -14.98 -11.91
C LEU A 66 -8.74 -16.35 -11.23
N SER A 67 -8.11 -16.53 -10.07
CA SER A 67 -8.16 -17.80 -9.32
C SER A 67 -9.54 -18.08 -8.74
N ARG A 68 -10.33 -17.05 -8.45
CA ARG A 68 -11.70 -17.18 -7.91
C ARG A 68 -12.74 -17.61 -8.94
N SER A 69 -12.43 -17.58 -10.25
CA SER A 69 -13.37 -18.02 -11.29
C SER A 69 -13.33 -19.54 -11.56
N GLN A 70 -12.49 -20.28 -10.84
CA GLN A 70 -12.27 -21.72 -11.02
C GLN A 70 -12.92 -22.58 -9.91
N GLU A 71 -13.69 -21.96 -9.01
CA GLU A 71 -14.63 -22.62 -8.09
C GLU A 71 -16.08 -22.25 -8.48
#